data_AF-A0A4V1BDS5-F1
#
_entry.id   AF-A0A4V1BDS5-F1
#
_cell.length_a   1.000
_cell.length_b   1.000
_cell.length_c   1.000
_cell.angle_alpha   90.00
_cell.angle_beta   90.00
_cell.angle_gamma   90.00
#
_symmetry.space_group_name_H-M   'P 1'
#
loop_
_entity.id
_entity.type
_entity.pdbx_description
1 polymer ?
#
loop_
_entity_poly.entity_id
_entity_poly.type
_entity_poly.pdbx_seq_one_letter_code
_entity_poly.pdbx_strand_id
1 'polypeptide(L)'
;MVLGAGSTSFEIIRQLATLLLVQPVPVWMRRRVQPVAVRDVVRALVEALGDDSATGNLDVGGPDVLSYPELLGTFSRVAGLLRVRVPVPAAPSRVVGLGMAALSSAPPRTALALARSLRDDMVCRPDRTWVPADGLPLLDAEEAIRQALEGDGSAPETSRSGDAAWTTTRLPVGDAVPSPASVRAASLLAVQRARTVAGRARRVLVRPDERAPGA
;
A
#
# COMPACT_ATOMS: atom_id res chain seq x y z
N MET A 1 -2.74 -5.68 10.19
CA MET A 1 -2.00 -4.85 9.20
C MET A 1 -1.41 -3.67 9.94
N VAL A 2 -0.13 -3.33 9.74
CA VAL A 2 0.50 -2.21 10.46
C VAL A 2 0.31 -0.89 9.70
N LEU A 3 -0.17 0.14 10.37
CA LEU A 3 -0.32 1.51 9.87
C LEU A 3 0.84 2.38 10.38
N GLY A 4 1.49 3.08 9.46
CA GLY A 4 2.68 3.89 9.74
C GLY A 4 3.63 3.87 8.55
N ALA A 5 4.40 4.94 8.37
CA ALA A 5 5.43 5.00 7.35
C ALA A 5 6.46 3.88 7.54
N GLY A 6 7.02 3.40 6.43
CA GLY A 6 7.91 2.24 6.43
C GLY A 6 7.18 0.89 6.49
N SER A 7 5.90 0.85 6.90
CA SER A 7 5.08 -0.36 6.78
C SER A 7 4.81 -0.70 5.32
N THR A 8 5.27 -1.88 4.90
CA THR A 8 5.10 -2.38 3.52
C THR A 8 3.65 -2.33 3.04
N SER A 9 2.69 -2.77 3.86
CA SER A 9 1.27 -2.78 3.48
C SER A 9 0.69 -1.38 3.38
N PHE A 10 1.06 -0.49 4.30
CA PHE A 10 0.60 0.90 4.31
C PHE A 10 1.13 1.66 3.09
N GLU A 11 2.38 1.45 2.72
CA GLU A 11 3.02 2.14 1.60
C GLU A 11 2.45 1.73 0.24
N ILE A 12 2.09 0.46 0.09
CA ILE A 12 1.37 0.01 -1.11
C ILE A 12 -0.02 0.65 -1.18
N ILE A 13 -0.75 0.70 -0.05
CA ILE A 13 -2.05 1.38 0.01
C ILE A 13 -1.89 2.86 -0.35
N ARG A 14 -0.94 3.57 0.27
CA ARG A 14 -0.64 4.97 0.02
C ARG A 14 -0.38 5.22 -1.47
N GLN A 15 0.54 4.46 -2.07
CA GLN A 15 0.87 4.62 -3.49
C GLN A 15 -0.33 4.37 -4.40
N LEU A 16 -1.08 3.28 -4.18
CA LEU A 16 -2.26 2.97 -5.00
C LEU A 16 -3.38 4.01 -4.82
N ALA A 17 -3.61 4.46 -3.59
CA ALA A 17 -4.59 5.48 -3.29
C ALA A 17 -4.22 6.82 -3.92
N THR A 18 -2.94 7.20 -3.94
CA THR A 18 -2.49 8.43 -4.59
C THR A 18 -2.57 8.33 -6.13
N LEU A 19 -2.22 7.18 -6.72
CA LEU A 19 -2.13 7.02 -8.17
C LEU A 19 -3.48 6.85 -8.88
N LEU A 20 -4.43 6.12 -8.27
CA LEU A 20 -5.67 5.73 -8.92
C LEU A 20 -6.84 6.62 -8.48
N LEU A 21 -7.27 7.54 -9.36
CA LEU A 21 -8.50 8.30 -9.15
C LEU A 21 -9.73 7.38 -9.09
N VAL A 22 -9.80 6.42 -10.01
CA VAL A 22 -10.80 5.35 -10.04
C VAL A 22 -10.15 4.07 -9.51
N GLN A 23 -10.67 3.58 -8.40
CA GLN A 23 -10.16 2.43 -7.68
C GLN A 23 -11.07 1.22 -7.94
N PRO A 24 -10.70 0.31 -8.87
CA PRO A 24 -11.42 -0.95 -9.02
C PRO A 24 -11.15 -1.82 -7.79
N VAL A 25 -12.18 -2.08 -7.00
CA VAL A 25 -12.09 -2.88 -5.77
C VAL A 25 -12.88 -4.17 -5.93
N PRO A 26 -12.20 -5.28 -6.16
CA PRO A 26 -12.82 -6.60 -6.15
C PRO A 26 -13.70 -6.87 -4.93
N VAL A 27 -14.89 -7.44 -5.16
CA VAL A 27 -15.90 -7.65 -4.11
C VAL A 27 -15.40 -8.54 -2.97
N TRP A 28 -14.49 -9.47 -3.27
CA TRP A 28 -13.88 -10.35 -2.27
C TRP A 28 -12.89 -9.64 -1.33
N MET A 29 -12.50 -8.38 -1.61
CA MET A 29 -11.70 -7.56 -0.68
C MET A 29 -12.53 -6.96 0.47
N ARG A 30 -13.82 -7.29 0.56
CA ARG A 30 -14.67 -6.90 1.69
C ARG A 30 -14.42 -7.71 2.97
N ARG A 31 -13.37 -8.52 3.00
CA ARG A 31 -12.89 -9.21 4.20
C ARG A 31 -12.44 -8.21 5.25
N ARG A 32 -12.61 -8.60 6.51
CA ARG A 32 -12.34 -7.71 7.65
C ARG A 32 -10.85 -7.68 7.95
N VAL A 33 -10.35 -6.51 8.27
CA VAL A 33 -8.99 -6.24 8.70
C VAL A 33 -9.04 -5.40 9.97
N GLN A 34 -8.20 -5.77 10.94
CA GLN A 34 -7.99 -5.00 12.15
C GLN A 34 -6.61 -4.33 12.04
N PRO A 35 -6.53 -3.10 11.48
CA PRO A 35 -5.27 -2.37 11.45
C PRO A 35 -4.78 -2.02 12.84
N VAL A 36 -3.47 -1.85 13.01
CA VAL A 36 -2.84 -1.38 14.24
C VAL A 36 -1.77 -0.35 13.92
N ALA A 37 -1.65 0.71 14.73
CA ALA A 37 -0.60 1.70 14.57
C ALA A 37 0.78 1.09 14.88
N VAL A 38 1.81 1.54 14.16
CA VAL A 38 3.18 1.08 14.38
C VAL A 38 3.67 1.38 15.80
N ARG A 39 3.30 2.53 16.39
CA ARG A 39 3.59 2.84 17.79
C ARG A 39 3.05 1.78 18.74
N ASP A 40 1.82 1.34 18.53
CA ASP A 40 1.16 0.38 19.41
C ASP A 40 1.75 -1.03 19.25
N VAL A 41 2.23 -1.38 18.04
CA VAL A 41 3.03 -2.60 17.83
C VAL A 41 4.36 -2.53 18.59
N VAL A 42 5.07 -1.40 18.51
CA VAL A 42 6.33 -1.20 19.23
C VAL A 42 6.10 -1.28 20.75
N ARG A 43 5.01 -0.67 21.23
CA ARG A 43 4.60 -0.75 22.63
C ARG A 43 4.37 -2.20 23.08
N ALA A 44 3.62 -2.99 22.31
CA ALA A 44 3.41 -4.40 22.61
C ALA A 44 4.73 -5.20 22.68
N LEU A 45 5.69 -4.89 21.80
CA LEU A 45 7.02 -5.52 21.82
C LEU A 45 7.85 -5.10 23.03
N VAL A 46 7.81 -3.83 23.42
CA VAL A 46 8.52 -3.33 24.61
C VAL A 46 7.96 -3.97 25.88
N GLU A 47 6.64 -4.08 26.00
CA GLU A 47 6.00 -4.77 27.12
C GLU A 47 6.39 -6.25 27.16
N ALA A 48 6.37 -6.94 26.01
CA ALA A 48 6.76 -8.35 25.92
C ALA A 48 8.24 -8.59 26.27
N LEU A 49 9.14 -7.62 25.98
CA LEU A 49 10.55 -7.71 26.36
C LEU A 49 10.79 -7.41 27.85
N GLY A 50 9.86 -6.72 28.51
CA GLY A 50 9.91 -6.43 29.95
C GLY A 50 9.31 -7.52 30.83
N ASP A 51 8.63 -8.51 30.24
CA ASP A 51 8.01 -9.62 30.95
C ASP A 51 8.72 -10.94 30.63
N ASP A 52 9.63 -11.37 31.52
CA ASP A 52 10.37 -12.63 31.39
C ASP A 52 9.45 -13.88 31.41
N SER A 53 8.17 -13.73 31.80
CA SER A 53 7.18 -14.81 31.78
C SER A 53 6.41 -14.92 30.47
N ALA A 54 6.57 -13.94 29.56
CA ALA A 54 5.86 -13.89 28.29
C ALA A 54 6.23 -15.07 27.39
N THR A 55 5.27 -15.98 27.18
CA THR A 55 5.43 -17.13 26.29
C THR A 55 4.19 -17.32 25.41
N GLY A 56 4.38 -17.92 24.23
CA GLY A 56 3.28 -18.22 23.30
C GLY A 56 3.13 -17.21 22.16
N ASN A 57 1.89 -16.97 21.73
CA ASN A 57 1.59 -16.01 20.67
C ASN A 57 0.31 -15.23 20.98
N LEU A 58 0.37 -13.93 20.72
CA LEU A 58 -0.73 -12.98 20.86
C LEU A 58 -0.89 -12.23 19.53
N ASP A 59 -2.14 -11.97 19.16
CA ASP A 59 -2.50 -11.09 18.08
C ASP A 59 -2.43 -9.63 18.57
N VAL A 60 -1.95 -8.74 17.71
CA VAL A 60 -1.86 -7.30 17.99
C VAL A 60 -2.70 -6.55 16.95
N GLY A 61 -3.75 -5.87 17.43
CA GLY A 61 -4.74 -5.19 16.61
C GLY A 61 -5.14 -3.85 17.24
N GLY A 62 -5.49 -2.88 16.41
CA GLY A 62 -6.04 -1.61 16.85
C GLY A 62 -7.54 -1.71 17.15
N PRO A 63 -8.17 -0.59 17.51
CA PRO A 63 -9.57 -0.56 17.94
C PRO A 63 -10.57 -0.75 16.79
N ASP A 64 -10.17 -0.45 15.55
CA ASP A 64 -11.05 -0.50 14.39
C ASP A 64 -11.03 -1.85 13.69
N VAL A 65 -12.20 -2.35 13.32
CA VAL A 65 -12.36 -3.48 12.38
C VAL A 65 -13.04 -2.96 11.13
N LEU A 66 -12.29 -2.91 10.03
CA LEU A 66 -12.71 -2.32 8.76
C LEU A 66 -12.63 -3.35 7.65
N SER A 67 -13.39 -3.18 6.58
CA SER A 67 -13.09 -3.80 5.30
C SER A 67 -12.01 -3.00 4.55
N TYR A 68 -11.32 -3.63 3.60
CA TYR A 68 -10.31 -2.93 2.81
C TYR A 68 -10.84 -1.68 2.04
N PRO A 69 -12.05 -1.70 1.42
CA PRO A 69 -12.63 -0.49 0.84
C PRO A 69 -12.86 0.65 1.85
N GLU A 70 -13.24 0.32 3.09
CA GLU A 70 -13.45 1.32 4.16
C GLU A 70 -12.11 1.91 4.59
N LEU A 71 -11.09 1.09 4.77
CA LEU A 71 -9.73 1.54 5.06
C LEU A 71 -9.17 2.46 3.97
N LEU A 72 -9.37 2.13 2.69
CA LEU A 72 -9.04 3.02 1.56
C LEU A 72 -9.84 4.33 1.62
N GLY A 73 -11.09 4.27 2.07
CA GLY A 73 -11.94 5.43 2.34
C GLY A 73 -11.38 6.33 3.42
N THR A 74 -11.01 5.77 4.57
CA THR A 74 -10.36 6.48 5.68
C THR A 74 -9.07 7.14 5.20
N PHE A 75 -8.20 6.41 4.50
CA PHE A 75 -6.98 6.99 3.94
C PHE A 75 -7.25 8.17 3.01
N SER A 76 -8.18 8.01 2.05
CA SER A 76 -8.50 9.06 1.09
C SER A 76 -9.04 10.32 1.77
N ARG A 77 -9.87 10.14 2.81
CA ARG A 77 -10.44 11.25 3.59
C ARG A 77 -9.37 12.02 4.35
N VAL A 78 -8.49 11.31 5.07
CA VAL A 78 -7.39 11.94 5.83
C VAL A 78 -6.40 12.64 4.89
N ALA A 79 -6.10 12.03 3.75
CA ALA A 79 -5.19 12.59 2.74
C ALA A 79 -5.82 13.68 1.85
N GLY A 80 -7.10 14.03 2.04
CA GLY A 80 -7.79 15.03 1.22
C GLY A 80 -8.00 14.62 -0.25
N LEU A 81 -8.01 13.32 -0.54
CA LEU A 81 -8.07 12.76 -1.89
C LEU A 81 -9.51 12.45 -2.31
N LEU A 82 -9.96 13.04 -3.41
CA LEU A 82 -11.21 12.64 -4.08
C LEU A 82 -10.98 11.35 -4.86
N ARG A 83 -11.63 10.25 -4.48
CA ARG A 83 -11.46 8.91 -5.07
C ARG A 83 -12.79 8.21 -5.31
N VAL A 84 -12.92 7.56 -6.46
CA VAL A 84 -14.12 6.80 -6.86
C VAL A 84 -13.84 5.31 -6.78
N ARG A 85 -14.55 4.59 -5.91
CA ARG A 85 -14.38 3.14 -5.74
C ARG A 85 -15.44 2.39 -6.55
N VAL A 86 -15.00 1.52 -7.45
CA VAL A 86 -15.88 0.73 -8.34
C VAL A 86 -15.76 -0.75 -7.97
N PRO A 87 -16.85 -1.43 -7.53
CA PRO A 87 -16.80 -2.84 -7.19
C PRO A 87 -16.55 -3.72 -8.42
N VAL A 88 -15.70 -4.75 -8.29
CA VAL A 88 -15.39 -5.68 -9.39
C VAL A 88 -15.73 -7.13 -9.00
N PRO A 89 -16.68 -7.81 -9.65
CA PRO A 89 -17.21 -9.09 -9.17
C PRO A 89 -16.27 -10.30 -9.35
N ALA A 90 -15.32 -10.27 -10.30
CA ALA A 90 -14.59 -11.48 -10.71
C ALA A 90 -13.10 -11.23 -11.02
N ALA A 91 -12.38 -10.44 -10.22
CA ALA A 91 -10.94 -10.26 -10.45
C ALA A 91 -10.11 -11.33 -9.70
N PRO A 92 -9.26 -12.14 -10.36
CA PRO A 92 -8.39 -13.08 -9.66
C PRO A 92 -7.36 -12.35 -8.79
N SER A 93 -7.09 -12.84 -7.57
CA SER A 93 -6.11 -12.22 -6.65
C SER A 93 -4.71 -12.08 -7.25
N ARG A 94 -4.30 -13.02 -8.12
CA ARG A 94 -3.03 -12.92 -8.87
C ARG A 94 -3.00 -11.72 -9.82
N VAL A 95 -4.10 -11.45 -10.53
CA VAL A 95 -4.20 -10.31 -11.45
C VAL A 95 -4.15 -9.00 -10.65
N VAL A 96 -4.86 -8.94 -9.52
CA VAL A 96 -4.83 -7.79 -8.63
C VAL A 96 -3.43 -7.55 -8.09
N GLY A 97 -2.75 -8.60 -7.58
CA GLY A 97 -1.39 -8.48 -7.06
C GLY A 97 -0.37 -8.08 -8.13
N LEU A 98 -0.51 -8.54 -9.37
CA LEU A 98 0.30 -8.05 -10.49
C LEU A 98 0.02 -6.58 -10.81
N GLY A 99 -1.23 -6.14 -10.77
CA GLY A 99 -1.60 -4.74 -10.92
C GLY A 99 -1.01 -3.86 -9.81
N MET A 100 -1.08 -4.33 -8.56
CA MET A 100 -0.46 -3.66 -7.41
C MET A 100 1.06 -3.54 -7.59
N ALA A 101 1.73 -4.60 -8.04
CA ALA A 101 3.16 -4.60 -8.32
C ALA A 101 3.56 -3.68 -9.49
N ALA A 102 2.71 -3.55 -10.50
CA ALA A 102 2.97 -2.72 -11.66
C ALA A 102 2.78 -1.23 -11.37
N LEU A 103 1.87 -0.90 -10.44
CA LEU A 103 1.53 0.47 -10.08
C LEU A 103 2.34 1.00 -8.90
N SER A 104 2.75 0.14 -7.97
CA SER A 104 3.60 0.53 -6.84
C SER A 104 5.07 0.23 -7.09
N SER A 105 5.94 0.86 -6.31
CA SER A 105 7.38 0.54 -6.27
C SER A 105 7.68 -0.74 -5.47
N ALA A 106 6.66 -1.48 -5.02
CA ALA A 106 6.84 -2.66 -4.19
C ALA A 106 7.33 -3.87 -4.99
N PRO A 107 8.14 -4.76 -4.39
CA PRO A 107 8.54 -6.01 -5.04
C PRO A 107 7.32 -6.86 -5.45
N PRO A 108 7.31 -7.48 -6.64
CA PRO A 108 6.15 -8.25 -7.11
C PRO A 108 5.74 -9.40 -6.18
N ARG A 109 6.71 -10.05 -5.53
CA ARG A 109 6.42 -11.11 -4.55
C ARG A 109 5.60 -10.59 -3.36
N THR A 110 5.94 -9.40 -2.87
CA THR A 110 5.25 -8.73 -1.76
C THR A 110 3.82 -8.35 -2.14
N ALA A 111 3.65 -7.69 -3.28
CA ALA A 111 2.32 -7.29 -3.76
C ALA A 111 1.41 -8.50 -4.03
N LEU A 112 1.95 -9.58 -4.61
CA LEU A 112 1.22 -10.84 -4.82
C LEU A 112 0.84 -11.54 -3.50
N ALA A 113 1.72 -11.53 -2.50
CA ALA A 113 1.43 -12.12 -1.20
C ALA A 113 0.30 -11.35 -0.49
N LEU A 114 0.37 -10.01 -0.49
CA LEU A 114 -0.68 -9.16 0.07
C LEU A 114 -2.02 -9.34 -0.63
N ALA A 115 -2.04 -9.38 -1.97
CA ALA A 115 -3.28 -9.60 -2.71
C ALA A 115 -3.94 -10.95 -2.40
N ARG A 116 -3.13 -11.97 -2.03
CA ARG A 116 -3.66 -13.27 -1.58
C ARG A 116 -4.23 -13.19 -0.17
N SER A 117 -3.55 -12.52 0.77
CA SER A 117 -4.02 -12.40 2.16
C SER A 117 -5.31 -11.60 2.29
N LEU A 118 -5.57 -10.66 1.38
CA LEU A 118 -6.82 -9.89 1.33
C LEU A 118 -8.09 -10.74 1.08
N ARG A 119 -7.96 -12.05 0.79
CA ARG A 119 -9.12 -12.96 0.67
C ARG A 119 -9.58 -13.55 2.01
N ASP A 120 -8.79 -13.37 3.05
CA ASP A 120 -9.01 -13.94 4.38
C ASP A 120 -9.27 -12.82 5.40
N ASP A 121 -10.05 -13.10 6.44
CA ASP A 121 -10.26 -12.15 7.54
C ASP A 121 -8.96 -12.05 8.38
N MET A 122 -8.51 -10.83 8.64
CA MET A 122 -7.32 -10.51 9.43
C MET A 122 -7.71 -9.72 10.67
N VAL A 123 -8.47 -10.36 11.56
CA VAL A 123 -8.99 -9.82 12.83
C VAL A 123 -8.41 -10.63 13.99
N CYS A 124 -8.09 -9.96 15.10
CA CYS A 124 -7.49 -10.59 16.27
C CYS A 124 -8.48 -11.54 16.96
N ARG A 125 -7.95 -12.58 17.59
CA ARG A 125 -8.74 -13.52 18.39
C ARG A 125 -9.01 -12.95 19.78
N PRO A 126 -10.28 -12.86 20.23
CA PRO A 126 -10.62 -12.21 21.49
C PRO A 126 -9.87 -12.75 22.72
N ASP A 127 -9.57 -14.05 22.73
CA ASP A 127 -8.89 -14.77 23.79
C ASP A 127 -7.36 -14.66 23.74
N ARG A 128 -6.80 -14.14 22.63
CA ARG A 128 -5.35 -14.08 22.39
C ARG A 128 -4.95 -12.74 21.80
N THR A 129 -5.55 -11.65 22.27
CA THR A 129 -5.21 -10.28 21.85
C THR A 129 -4.41 -9.58 22.94
N TRP A 130 -3.32 -8.93 22.56
CA TRP A 130 -2.56 -8.08 23.47
C TRP A 130 -3.39 -6.87 23.92
N VAL A 131 -3.29 -6.53 25.21
CA VAL A 131 -3.92 -5.36 25.82
C VAL A 131 -2.82 -4.56 26.51
N PRO A 132 -2.72 -3.24 26.29
CA PRO A 132 -1.71 -2.40 26.93
C PRO A 132 -1.74 -2.49 28.46
N ALA A 133 -0.58 -2.73 29.07
CA ALA A 133 -0.47 -2.89 30.52
C ALA A 133 -0.73 -1.59 31.31
N ASP A 134 -0.45 -0.45 30.69
CA ASP A 134 -0.61 0.88 31.29
C ASP A 134 -2.02 1.49 31.12
N GLY A 135 -2.92 0.79 30.42
CA GLY A 135 -4.31 1.20 30.21
C GLY A 135 -4.54 2.39 29.27
N LEU A 136 -3.51 2.96 28.62
CA LEU A 136 -3.76 4.07 27.67
C LEU A 136 -4.36 3.54 26.36
N PRO A 137 -5.27 4.29 25.73
CA PRO A 137 -5.95 3.86 24.52
C PRO A 137 -5.00 3.67 23.34
N LEU A 138 -5.36 2.72 22.47
CA LEU A 138 -4.71 2.51 21.18
C LEU A 138 -5.10 3.61 20.19
N LEU A 139 -4.25 3.86 19.20
CA LEU A 139 -4.57 4.75 18.09
C LEU A 139 -5.60 4.09 17.17
N ASP A 140 -6.64 4.84 16.84
CA ASP A 140 -7.54 4.45 15.76
C ASP A 140 -6.86 4.59 14.40
N ALA A 141 -7.47 3.98 13.38
CA ALA A 141 -6.92 3.93 12.04
C ALA A 141 -6.83 5.33 11.41
N GLU A 142 -7.74 6.24 11.73
CA GLU A 142 -7.72 7.59 11.19
C GLU A 142 -6.51 8.38 11.72
N GLU A 143 -6.32 8.35 13.03
CA GLU A 143 -5.22 8.99 13.74
C GLU A 143 -3.87 8.40 13.32
N ALA A 144 -3.77 7.07 13.25
CA ALA A 144 -2.55 6.41 12.79
C ALA A 144 -2.18 6.82 11.35
N ILE A 145 -3.17 6.97 10.46
CA ILE A 145 -2.94 7.45 9.09
C ILE A 145 -2.54 8.92 9.10
N ARG A 146 -3.20 9.76 9.90
CA ARG A 146 -2.91 11.20 9.98
C ARG A 146 -1.47 11.45 10.42
N GLN A 147 -1.05 10.80 11.51
CA GLN A 147 0.31 10.89 12.03
C GLN A 147 1.34 10.37 11.00
N ALA A 148 1.01 9.32 10.25
CA ALA A 148 1.88 8.81 9.19
C ALA A 148 2.02 9.77 8.00
N LEU A 149 1.03 10.63 7.74
CA LEU A 149 1.07 11.63 6.66
C LEU A 149 1.72 12.94 7.07
N GLU A 150 1.62 13.34 8.34
CA GLU A 150 2.13 14.62 8.85
C GLU A 150 3.67 14.71 8.80
N GLY A 151 4.40 13.59 8.87
CA GLY A 151 5.80 13.55 8.41
C GLY A 151 6.83 14.38 9.19
N ASP A 152 6.44 15.06 10.27
CA ASP A 152 7.27 16.03 11.01
C ASP A 152 8.30 15.40 11.99
N GLY A 153 8.74 14.17 11.71
CA GLY A 153 10.02 13.62 12.17
C GLY A 153 10.14 13.21 13.65
N SER A 154 9.09 13.28 14.46
CA SER A 154 9.12 12.82 15.86
C SER A 154 8.18 11.65 16.17
N ALA A 155 7.10 11.47 15.41
CA ALA A 155 6.14 10.40 15.62
C ALA A 155 6.67 9.04 15.14
N PRO A 156 6.41 7.93 15.85
CA PRO A 156 6.79 6.58 15.45
C PRO A 156 6.31 6.15 14.06
N GLU A 157 5.23 6.79 13.59
CA GLU A 157 4.54 6.64 12.32
C GLU A 157 5.28 7.28 11.14
N THR A 158 6.39 8.00 11.39
CA THR A 158 7.17 8.67 10.34
C THR A 158 8.28 7.78 9.78
N SER A 159 8.68 8.04 8.53
CA SER A 159 9.68 7.21 7.85
C SER A 159 11.06 7.39 8.49
N ARG A 160 11.79 6.28 8.61
CA ARG A 160 13.14 6.23 9.18
C ARG A 160 14.19 5.84 8.15
N SER A 161 15.46 6.13 8.45
CA SER A 161 16.61 5.81 7.60
C SER A 161 16.81 4.32 7.32
N GLY A 162 16.29 3.44 8.19
CA GLY A 162 16.35 1.99 8.03
C GLY A 162 15.23 1.39 7.17
N ASP A 163 14.26 2.20 6.75
CA ASP A 163 13.15 1.71 5.92
C ASP A 163 13.64 1.35 4.51
N ALA A 164 12.99 0.39 3.88
CA ALA A 164 13.33 -0.01 2.52
C ALA A 164 13.17 1.18 1.55
N ALA A 165 14.14 1.47 0.69
CA ALA A 165 14.11 2.68 -0.16
C ALA A 165 12.83 2.87 -1.01
N TRP A 166 12.08 1.81 -1.30
CA TRP A 166 10.81 1.89 -2.04
C TRP A 166 9.63 2.37 -1.17
N THR A 167 9.69 2.24 0.16
CA THR A 167 8.68 2.77 1.10
C THR A 167 8.78 4.28 1.25
N THR A 168 9.99 4.83 1.12
CA THR A 168 10.23 6.28 1.21
C THR A 168 10.00 7.00 -0.12
N THR A 169 9.74 6.25 -1.20
CA THR A 169 9.48 6.79 -2.53
C THR A 169 8.18 7.60 -2.52
N ARG A 170 8.33 8.93 -2.51
CA ARG A 170 7.24 9.87 -2.78
C ARG A 170 7.05 9.93 -4.30
N LEU A 171 6.10 9.14 -4.81
CA LEU A 171 5.65 9.30 -6.19
C LEU A 171 5.13 10.74 -6.36
N PRO A 172 5.40 11.40 -7.51
CA PRO A 172 5.02 12.79 -7.72
C PRO A 172 3.53 12.92 -7.42
N VAL A 173 3.25 13.72 -6.40
CA VAL A 173 1.90 14.02 -5.94
C VAL A 173 1.14 14.55 -7.16
N GLY A 174 0.10 13.85 -7.58
CA GLY A 174 -0.76 14.25 -8.70
C GLY A 174 -1.54 15.56 -8.47
N ASP A 175 -1.21 16.30 -7.40
CA ASP A 175 -1.97 17.42 -6.86
C ASP A 175 -1.38 18.80 -7.20
N ALA A 176 -0.40 18.89 -8.12
CA ALA A 176 0.10 20.19 -8.60
C ALA A 176 -0.69 20.79 -9.79
N VAL A 177 -1.87 20.29 -10.14
CA VAL A 177 -2.68 20.91 -11.21
C VAL A 177 -4.17 20.87 -10.86
N PRO A 178 -4.91 22.00 -10.92
CA PRO A 178 -6.35 21.99 -11.07
C PRO A 178 -6.67 21.87 -12.57
N SER A 179 -7.02 20.68 -13.03
CA SER A 179 -7.57 20.45 -14.37
C SER A 179 -8.53 19.26 -14.40
N PRO A 180 -9.53 19.22 -15.28
CA PRO A 180 -10.57 18.18 -15.26
C PRO A 180 -10.02 16.75 -15.48
N ALA A 181 -10.62 15.80 -14.76
CA ALA A 181 -10.11 14.44 -14.52
C ALA A 181 -9.94 13.53 -15.75
N SER A 182 -10.54 13.84 -16.90
CA SER A 182 -10.44 13.00 -18.11
C SER A 182 -9.15 13.23 -18.91
N VAL A 183 -8.51 14.41 -18.77
CA VAL A 183 -7.43 14.85 -19.67
C VAL A 183 -6.04 14.45 -19.16
N ARG A 184 -5.86 14.26 -17.84
CA ARG A 184 -4.55 13.97 -17.22
C ARG A 184 -4.11 12.49 -17.27
N ALA A 185 -5.04 11.56 -17.15
CA ALA A 185 -4.70 10.12 -17.21
C ALA A 185 -4.43 9.66 -18.64
N ALA A 186 -5.20 10.18 -19.62
CA ALA A 186 -5.03 9.86 -21.03
C ALA A 186 -3.69 10.39 -21.59
N SER A 187 -3.28 11.59 -21.18
CA SER A 187 -2.04 12.23 -21.67
C SER A 187 -0.78 11.52 -21.19
N LEU A 188 -0.71 11.09 -19.92
CA LEU A 188 0.47 10.39 -19.40
C LEU A 188 0.61 8.97 -19.97
N LEU A 189 -0.50 8.24 -20.13
CA LEU A 189 -0.49 6.90 -20.73
C LEU A 189 -0.22 6.93 -22.25
N ALA A 190 -0.74 7.93 -22.97
CA ALA A 190 -0.45 8.12 -24.39
C ALA A 190 1.02 8.46 -24.64
N VAL A 191 1.62 9.31 -23.79
CA VAL A 191 3.05 9.69 -23.90
C VAL A 191 3.97 8.51 -23.56
N GLN A 192 3.64 7.69 -22.55
CA GLN A 192 4.44 6.49 -22.23
C GLN A 192 4.33 5.40 -23.30
N ARG A 193 3.16 5.17 -23.89
CA ARG A 193 2.98 4.20 -24.99
C ARG A 193 3.66 4.65 -26.28
N ALA A 194 3.59 5.94 -26.64
CA ALA A 194 4.28 6.46 -27.82
C ALA A 194 5.81 6.29 -27.71
N ARG A 195 6.38 6.50 -26.51
CA ARG A 195 7.82 6.34 -26.27
C ARG A 195 8.29 4.88 -26.29
N THR A 196 7.47 3.95 -25.80
CA THR A 196 7.81 2.51 -25.83
C THR A 196 7.63 1.89 -27.20
N VAL A 197 6.64 2.32 -27.99
CA VAL A 197 6.47 1.88 -29.40
C VAL A 197 7.57 2.45 -30.30
N ALA A 198 7.92 3.74 -30.16
CA ALA A 198 9.02 4.34 -30.91
C ALA A 198 10.39 3.73 -30.55
N GLY A 199 10.61 3.37 -29.27
CA GLY A 199 11.82 2.66 -28.82
C GLY A 199 11.92 1.22 -29.34
N ARG A 200 10.78 0.51 -29.48
CA ARG A 200 10.73 -0.84 -30.08
C ARG A 200 10.93 -0.80 -31.60
N ALA A 201 10.32 0.17 -32.29
CA ALA A 201 10.47 0.33 -33.74
C ALA A 201 11.93 0.65 -34.14
N ARG A 202 12.63 1.51 -33.38
CA ARG A 202 14.06 1.80 -33.62
C ARG A 202 14.99 0.60 -33.39
N ARG A 203 14.66 -0.34 -32.52
CA ARG A 203 15.47 -1.56 -32.29
C ARG A 203 15.23 -2.66 -33.33
N VAL A 204 14.10 -2.63 -34.03
CA VAL A 204 13.80 -3.60 -35.10
C VAL A 204 14.36 -3.13 -36.45
N LEU A 205 14.47 -1.82 -36.67
CA LEU A 205 15.03 -1.23 -37.90
C LEU A 205 16.56 -1.12 -37.93
N VAL A 206 17.25 -1.38 -36.81
CA VAL A 206 18.72 -1.41 -36.75
C VAL A 206 19.17 -2.78 -36.29
N ARG A 207 19.06 -3.77 -37.18
CA ARG A 207 19.91 -4.97 -37.16
C ARG A 207 20.90 -4.82 -38.32
N PRO A 208 22.22 -4.81 -38.09
CA PRO A 208 23.17 -4.87 -39.18
C PRO A 208 23.08 -6.26 -39.82
N ASP A 209 22.93 -6.27 -41.13
CA ASP A 209 22.97 -7.46 -41.97
C ASP A 209 24.44 -7.91 -42.08
N GLU A 210 24.89 -8.75 -41.14
CA GLU A 210 26.10 -9.55 -41.34
C GLU A 210 25.71 -10.82 -42.11
N ARG A 211 25.76 -10.71 -43.43
CA ARG A 211 26.01 -11.84 -44.33
C ARG A 211 27.30 -11.54 -45.12
N ALA A 212 28.39 -12.17 -44.71
CA ALA A 212 29.39 -12.65 -45.66
C ALA A 212 29.04 -14.14 -45.94
N PRO A 213 29.18 -14.67 -47.17
CA PRO A 213 30.53 -14.98 -47.68
C PRO A 213 30.75 -14.89 -49.21
N GLY A 214 32.01 -14.68 -49.61
CA GLY A 214 32.66 -15.38 -50.73
C GLY A 214 32.78 -14.67 -52.09
N ALA A 215 33.97 -14.10 -52.36
CA ALA A 215 34.78 -14.25 -53.57
C ALA A 215 36.15 -13.59 -53.36
#